data_AF-A0A7C1H774-F1
#
_entry.id   AF-A0A7C1H774-F1
#
_cell.length_a   1.000
_cell.length_b   1.000
_cell.length_c   1.000
_cell.angle_alpha   90.00
_cell.angle_beta   90.00
_cell.angle_gamma   90.00
#
_symmetry.space_group_name_H-M   'P 1'
#
loop_
_entity.id
_entity.type
_entity.pdbx_description
1 polymer ?
#
loop_
_entity_poly.entity_id
_entity_poly.type
_entity_poly.pdbx_seq_one_letter_code
_entity_poly.pdbx_strand_id
1 'polypeptide(L)' 'MTEMPGKGLEEDILKFMQTKHKSAQAKYNAIQALAKKYNMPLEKLIKNIITGWVNDDREKRFSSKNSKGTGKIL' A
#
# COMPACT_ATOMS: atom_id res chain seq x y z
N MET A 1 -7.06 -12.28 16.58
CA MET A 1 -7.34 -12.27 15.12
C MET A 1 -7.75 -10.85 14.75
N THR A 2 -6.84 -10.04 14.23
CA THR A 2 -7.18 -8.68 13.76
C THR A 2 -7.53 -8.81 12.29
N GLU A 3 -8.81 -8.97 12.00
CA GLU A 3 -9.31 -8.96 10.62
C GLU A 3 -8.91 -7.62 9.99
N MET A 4 -8.04 -7.68 8.97
CA MET A 4 -7.72 -6.50 8.19
C MET A 4 -9.00 -6.04 7.48
N PRO A 5 -9.36 -4.74 7.53
CA PRO A 5 -10.49 -4.23 6.77
C PRO A 5 -10.28 -4.58 5.30
N GLY A 6 -11.26 -5.28 4.73
CA GLY A 6 -11.14 -6.00 3.47
C GLY A 6 -10.81 -5.14 2.25
N LYS A 7 -10.63 -5.84 1.12
CA LYS A 7 -10.23 -5.38 -0.23
C LYS A 7 -10.68 -3.97 -0.64
N GLY A 8 -11.84 -3.48 -0.15
CA GLY A 8 -12.33 -2.12 -0.40
C GLY A 8 -11.49 -1.00 0.20
N LEU A 9 -10.85 -1.18 1.36
CA LEU A 9 -9.95 -0.16 1.92
C LEU A 9 -8.71 0.02 1.03
N GLU A 10 -8.18 -1.10 0.54
CA GLU A 10 -6.97 -1.14 -0.28
C GLU A 10 -7.20 -0.46 -1.63
N GLU A 11 -8.33 -0.72 -2.29
CA GLU A 11 -8.73 -0.03 -3.52
C GLU A 11 -8.93 1.48 -3.32
N ASP A 12 -9.56 1.89 -2.21
CA ASP A 12 -9.81 3.30 -1.89
C ASP A 12 -8.49 4.06 -1.67
N ILE A 13 -7.52 3.43 -1.00
CA ILE A 13 -6.16 3.98 -0.81
C ILE A 13 -5.41 4.05 -2.14
N LEU A 14 -5.50 2.99 -2.97
CA LEU A 14 -4.80 2.90 -4.25
C LEU A 14 -5.30 3.98 -5.23
N LYS A 15 -6.63 4.12 -5.36
CA LYS A 15 -7.27 5.18 -6.16
C LYS A 15 -6.82 6.56 -5.70
N PHE A 16 -6.66 6.75 -4.39
CA PHE A 16 -6.24 8.03 -3.85
C PHE A 16 -4.78 8.38 -4.20
N MET A 17 -3.87 7.42 -4.05
CA MET A 17 -2.46 7.61 -4.40
C MET A 17 -2.23 7.90 -5.89
N GLN A 18 -3.08 7.35 -6.76
CA GLN A 18 -3.00 7.56 -8.20
C GLN A 18 -3.46 8.96 -8.64
N THR A 19 -4.10 9.75 -7.75
CA THR A 19 -4.44 11.15 -8.06
C THR A 19 -3.19 12.04 -8.01
N LYS A 20 -2.56 12.22 -9.18
CA LYS A 20 -1.27 12.90 -9.38
C LYS A 20 -1.21 14.39 -8.99
N HIS A 21 -2.32 15.05 -8.62
CA HIS A 21 -2.40 16.51 -8.48
C HIS A 21 -3.00 17.03 -7.17
N LYS A 22 -2.86 16.31 -6.06
CA LYS A 22 -3.30 16.80 -4.73
C LYS A 22 -2.10 17.26 -3.89
N SER A 23 -2.25 18.41 -3.24
CA SER A 23 -1.27 18.89 -2.25
C SER A 23 -1.11 17.89 -1.11
N ALA A 24 0.04 17.89 -0.43
CA ALA A 24 0.28 17.00 0.71
C ALA A 24 -0.84 17.08 1.76
N GLN A 25 -1.36 18.29 2.01
CA GLN A 25 -2.49 18.52 2.91
C GLN A 25 -3.77 17.84 2.44
N ALA A 26 -4.11 17.95 1.15
CA ALA A 26 -5.30 17.31 0.60
C ALA A 26 -5.20 15.78 0.65
N LYS A 27 -3.99 15.24 0.55
CA LYS A 27 -3.74 13.80 0.75
C LYS A 27 -3.92 13.38 2.20
N TYR A 28 -3.38 14.16 3.13
CA TYR A 28 -3.55 13.91 4.56
C TYR A 28 -5.02 13.94 5.00
N ASN A 29 -5.77 14.96 4.58
CA ASN A 29 -7.20 15.10 4.91
C ASN A 29 -8.03 13.89 4.42
N ALA A 30 -7.67 13.30 3.28
CA ALA A 30 -8.36 12.13 2.76
C ALA A 30 -8.03 10.86 3.54
N ILE A 31 -6.78 10.68 3.96
CA ILE A 31 -6.39 9.57 4.85
C ILE A 31 -7.15 9.71 6.18
N GLN A 32 -7.31 10.93 6.70
CA GLN A 32 -8.16 11.18 7.88
C GLN A 32 -9.63 10.81 7.63
N ALA A 33 -10.19 11.13 6.47
CA ALA A 33 -11.55 10.74 6.11
C ALA A 33 -11.71 9.22 6.02
N LEU A 34 -10.73 8.51 5.44
CA LEU A 34 -10.70 7.05 5.39
C LEU A 34 -10.61 6.43 6.79
N ALA A 35 -9.73 6.95 7.65
CA ALA A 35 -9.61 6.50 9.03
C ALA A 35 -10.96 6.58 9.77
N LYS A 36 -11.71 7.69 9.58
CA LYS A 36 -13.07 7.84 10.12
C LYS A 36 -14.07 6.85 9.51
N LYS A 37 -14.08 6.69 8.18
CA LYS A 37 -14.98 5.78 7.44
C LYS A 37 -14.88 4.33 7.92
N TYR A 38 -13.65 3.88 8.23
CA TYR A 38 -13.38 2.51 8.67
C TYR A 38 -13.25 2.38 10.19
N ASN A 39 -13.62 3.42 10.96
CA ASN A 39 -13.52 3.48 12.41
C ASN A 39 -12.15 2.99 12.93
N MET A 40 -11.08 3.48 12.31
CA MET A 40 -9.71 3.08 12.57
C MET A 40 -8.88 4.28 13.06
N PRO A 41 -7.98 4.10 14.03
CA PRO A 41 -7.00 5.14 14.37
C PRO A 41 -6.17 5.53 13.16
N LEU A 42 -6.00 6.84 12.93
CA LEU A 42 -5.25 7.38 11.80
C LEU A 42 -3.82 6.82 11.73
N GLU A 43 -3.15 6.75 12.88
CA GLU A 43 -1.79 6.21 12.97
C GLU A 43 -1.72 4.75 12.54
N LYS A 44 -2.74 3.95 12.87
CA LYS A 44 -2.83 2.54 12.47
C LYS A 44 -3.01 2.42 10.96
N LEU A 45 -3.86 3.25 10.37
CA LEU A 45 -4.05 3.29 8.93
C LEU A 45 -2.76 3.67 8.17
N ILE A 46 -2.06 4.72 8.64
CA ILE A 46 -0.79 5.15 8.05
C ILE A 46 0.28 4.06 8.15
N LYS A 47 0.40 3.41 9.33
CA LYS A 47 1.33 2.29 9.51
C LYS A 47 1.04 1.14 8.54
N ASN A 48 -0.23 0.79 8.34
CA ASN A 48 -0.62 -0.27 7.40
C ASN A 48 -0.23 0.09 5.95
N ILE A 49 -0.47 1.33 5.54
CA ILE A 49 -0.11 1.83 4.20
C ILE A 49 1.41 1.73 3.97
N ILE A 50 2.21 2.25 4.91
CA ILE A 50 3.67 2.22 4.82
C ILE A 50 4.18 0.78 4.80
N THR A 51 3.63 -0.08 5.66
CA THR A 51 4.00 -1.50 5.72
C THR A 51 3.70 -2.20 4.39
N GLY A 52 2.55 -1.91 3.78
CA GLY A 52 2.20 -2.39 2.44
C GLY A 52 3.24 -1.97 1.39
N TRP A 53 3.64 -0.70 1.35
CA TRP A 53 4.66 -0.23 0.40
C TRP A 53 6.03 -0.86 0.62
N VAL A 54 6.46 -1.03 1.87
CA VAL A 54 7.73 -1.66 2.21
C VAL A 54 7.73 -3.14 1.80
N ASN A 55 6.61 -3.83 2.02
CA ASN A 55 6.45 -5.22 1.60
C ASN A 55 6.41 -5.35 0.07
N ASP A 56 5.70 -4.46 -0.64
CA ASP A 56 5.69 -4.41 -2.11
C ASP A 56 7.09 -4.14 -2.70
N ASP A 57 7.85 -3.19 -2.11
CA ASP A 57 9.22 -2.90 -2.54
C ASP A 57 10.14 -4.10 -2.29
N ARG A 58 9.97 -4.75 -1.14
CA ARG A 58 10.67 -6.00 -0.81
C ARG A 58 10.36 -7.08 -1.83
N GLU A 59 9.10 -7.39 -2.10
CA GLU A 59 8.69 -8.40 -3.09
C GLU A 59 9.21 -8.08 -4.49
N LYS A 60 9.17 -6.82 -4.94
CA LYS A 60 9.75 -6.39 -6.22
C LYS A 60 11.26 -6.62 -6.29
N ARG A 61 11.99 -6.31 -5.21
CA ARG A 61 13.45 -6.54 -5.12
C ARG A 61 13.82 -8.02 -5.11
N PHE A 62 13.03 -8.87 -4.45
CA PHE A 62 13.26 -10.31 -4.41
C PHE A 62 12.80 -11.03 -5.69
N SER A 63 11.74 -10.55 -6.35
CA SER A 63 11.26 -11.09 -7.63
C SER A 63 12.20 -10.76 -8.80
N SER A 64 12.90 -9.62 -8.74
CA SER A 64 13.92 -9.23 -9.73
C SER A 64 15.20 -10.10 -9.66
N LYS A 65 15.41 -10.83 -8.55
CA LYS A 65 16.59 -11.69 -8.37
C LYS A 65 16.43 -13.12 -8.93
N ASN A 66 15.23 -13.56 -9.28
CA ASN A 66 15.00 -14.91 -9.83
C ASN A 66 14.95 -14.98 -11.38
N SER A 67 15.15 -13.86 -12.08
CA SER A 67 15.09 -13.82 -13.56
C SER A 67 16.46 -13.90 -14.26
N LYS A 68 17.48 -14.52 -13.65
CA LYS A 68 18.73 -14.90 -14.31
C LYS A 68 19.26 -16.22 -13.78
N GLY A 69 18.69 -17.34 -14.24
CA GLY A 69 19.14 -18.65 -13.81
C GLY A 69 18.60 -19.85 -14.57
N THR A 70 18.17 -19.72 -15.83
CA THR A 70 17.87 -20.89 -16.68
C THR A 70 18.32 -20.63 -18.11
N GLY A 71 19.63 -20.59 -18.32
CA GLY A 71 20.25 -20.59 -19.64
C GLY A 71 21.09 -21.84 -19.81
N LYS A 72 20.42 -22.95 -20.17
CA LYS A 72 20.93 -24.10 -20.95
C LYS A 72 22.31 -24.65 -20.53
N ILE A 73 22.31 -25.72 -19.73
CA ILE A 73 23.43 -26.65 -19.68
C ILE A 73 23.35 -27.48 -20.98
N LEU A 74 24.37 -27.32 -21.83
CA LEU A 74 24.68 -28.16 -22.98
C LEU A 74 25.54 -29.33 -22.52
#